data_AF-A0A930REH9-F1
#
_entry.id   AF-A0A930REH9-F1
#
_cell.length_a   1.000
_cell.length_b   1.000
_cell.length_c   1.000
_cell.angle_alpha   90.00
_cell.angle_beta   90.00
_cell.angle_gamma   90.00
#
_symmetry.space_group_name_H-M   'P 1'
#
loop_
_entity.id
_entity.type
_entity.pdbx_description
1 polymer ?
#
loop_
_entity_poly.entity_id
_entity_poly.type
_entity_poly.pdbx_seq_one_letter_code
_entity_poly.pdbx_strand_id
1 'polypeptide(L)' 'MAERVNILGVDVDAVTMAEAVDVVRRAMDTRAGVMVATANAEMLMRATHDEELRRILNASALVVPDGAGTVWAARHL' A
#
# COMPACT_ATOMS: atom_id res chain seq x y z
N MET A 1 12.32 1.18 7.60
CA MET A 1 10.94 1.23 7.07
C MET A 1 11.07 1.44 5.58
N ALA A 2 10.24 0.78 4.77
CA ALA A 2 10.29 0.94 3.32
C ALA A 2 9.94 2.39 2.94
N GLU A 3 10.51 2.87 1.84
CA GLU A 3 10.10 4.15 1.24
C GLU A 3 8.63 4.07 0.84
N ARG A 4 7.86 5.14 1.09
CA ARG A 4 6.48 5.25 0.64
C ARG A 4 6.40 6.29 -0.46
N VAL A 5 5.63 5.97 -1.51
CA VAL A 5 5.36 6.87 -2.63
C VAL A 5 3.89 7.25 -2.59
N ASN A 6 3.62 8.55 -2.61
CA ASN A 6 2.25 9.05 -2.64
C ASN A 6 1.71 8.97 -4.06
N ILE A 7 0.64 8.19 -4.26
CA ILE A 7 -0.06 8.07 -5.54
C ILE A 7 -1.48 8.54 -5.33
N LEU A 8 -1.81 9.70 -5.89
CA LEU A 8 -3.16 10.30 -5.83
C LEU A 8 -3.70 10.44 -4.38
N GLY A 9 -2.81 10.70 -3.42
CA GLY A 9 -3.17 10.85 -2.01
C GLY A 9 -3.18 9.55 -1.20
N VAL A 10 -2.78 8.41 -1.78
CA VAL A 10 -2.55 7.14 -1.07
C VAL A 10 -1.05 6.86 -0.97
N ASP A 11 -0.55 6.59 0.23
CA ASP A 11 0.85 6.23 0.45
C ASP A 11 1.06 4.72 0.22
N VAL A 12 1.70 4.37 -0.91
CA VAL A 12 2.00 2.99 -1.31
C VAL A 12 3.44 2.65 -0.93
N ASP A 13 3.66 1.49 -0.31
CA ASP A 13 4.99 1.05 0.12
C ASP A 13 5.80 0.53 -1.10
N ALA A 14 6.97 1.12 -1.34
CA ALA A 14 7.90 0.69 -2.39
C ALA A 14 8.69 -0.55 -1.93
N VAL A 15 7.99 -1.70 -1.91
CA VAL A 15 8.53 -2.98 -1.44
C VAL A 15 8.58 -4.03 -2.54
N THR A 16 9.57 -4.90 -2.46
CA THR A 16 9.59 -6.16 -3.18
C THR A 16 8.65 -7.18 -2.53
N MET A 17 8.33 -8.26 -3.25
CA MET A 17 7.55 -9.38 -2.70
C MET A 17 8.17 -9.97 -1.42
N ALA A 18 9.50 -10.15 -1.40
CA ALA A 18 10.20 -10.70 -0.25
C ALA A 18 10.08 -9.78 0.98
N GLU A 19 10.25 -8.47 0.79
CA GLU A 19 10.11 -7.48 1.87
C GLU A 19 8.67 -7.40 2.39
N ALA A 20 7.67 -7.44 1.51
CA ALA A 20 6.27 -7.47 1.91
C ALA A 20 5.96 -8.70 2.78
N VAL A 21 6.44 -9.88 2.38
CA VAL A 21 6.30 -11.12 3.17
C VAL A 21 7.01 -11.00 4.53
N ASP A 22 8.20 -10.41 4.58
CA ASP A 22 8.93 -10.22 5.83
C ASP A 22 8.22 -9.26 6.79
N VAL A 23 7.57 -8.21 6.28
CA VAL A 23 6.72 -7.32 7.11
C VAL A 23 5.57 -8.10 7.73
N VAL A 24 4.87 -8.91 6.95
CA VAL A 24 3.75 -9.73 7.44
C VAL A 24 4.22 -10.77 8.46
N ARG A 25 5.35 -11.44 8.21
CA ARG A 25 5.96 -12.39 9.16
C ARG A 25 6.26 -11.73 10.50
N ARG A 26 6.88 -10.54 10.50
CA ARG A 26 7.15 -9.80 11.74
C ARG A 26 5.88 -9.42 12.50
N ALA A 27 4.80 -9.06 11.79
CA ALA A 27 3.52 -8.80 12.42
C ALA A 27 2.94 -10.07 13.09
N MET A 28 3.07 -11.23 12.44
CA MET A 28 2.66 -12.51 13.02
C MET A 28 3.50 -12.89 14.26
N ASP A 29 4.82 -12.75 14.18
CA ASP A 29 5.74 -13.07 15.29
C ASP A 29 5.47 -12.21 16.53
N THR A 30 5.12 -10.95 16.30
CA THR A 30 4.75 -9.99 17.37
C THR A 30 3.29 -10.09 17.79
N ARG A 31 2.49 -10.97 17.18
CA ARG A 31 1.04 -11.10 17.36
C ARG A 31 0.29 -9.77 17.20
N ALA A 32 0.79 -8.92 16.32
CA ALA A 32 0.15 -7.66 15.98
C ALA A 32 -0.97 -7.88 14.96
N GLY A 33 -2.19 -7.48 15.30
CA GLY A 33 -3.29 -7.41 14.33
C GLY A 33 -3.07 -6.23 13.39
N VAL A 34 -2.71 -6.51 12.14
CA VAL A 34 -2.41 -5.48 11.14
C VAL A 34 -3.31 -5.63 9.90
N MET A 35 -3.66 -4.50 9.30
CA MET A 35 -4.30 -4.48 7.98
C MET A 35 -3.23 -4.35 6.90
N VAL A 36 -3.32 -5.23 5.89
CA VAL A 36 -2.52 -5.17 4.67
C VAL A 36 -3.47 -4.91 3.51
N ALA A 37 -3.15 -3.92 2.69
CA ALA A 37 -3.90 -3.59 1.48
C ALA A 37 -3.04 -3.84 0.24
N THR A 38 -3.65 -4.33 -0.83
CA THR A 38 -3.02 -4.46 -2.16
C THR A 38 -3.63 -3.41 -3.08
N ALA A 39 -2.94 -2.28 -3.27
CA ALA A 39 -3.49 -1.13 -4.00
C ALA A 39 -3.19 -1.25 -5.50
N ASN A 40 -4.22 -1.58 -6.27
CA ASN A 40 -4.18 -1.51 -7.73
C ASN A 40 -4.61 -0.11 -8.23
N ALA A 41 -4.40 0.15 -9.52
CA ALA A 41 -4.71 1.45 -10.13
C ALA A 41 -6.20 1.85 -9.98
N GLU A 42 -7.12 0.89 -10.02
CA GLU A 42 -8.55 1.14 -9.83
C GLU A 42 -8.85 1.63 -8.40
N MET A 43 -8.29 0.98 -7.39
CA MET A 43 -8.45 1.38 -5.98
C MET A 43 -7.89 2.77 -5.72
N LEU A 44 -6.71 3.07 -6.28
CA LEU A 44 -6.07 4.39 -6.17
C LEU A 44 -6.93 5.48 -6.82
N MET A 45 -7.48 5.22 -8.01
CA MET A 45 -8.40 6.15 -8.66
C MET A 45 -9.69 6.35 -7.87
N ARG A 46 -10.27 5.28 -7.31
CA ARG A 46 -11.48 5.37 -6.46
C ARG A 46 -11.22 6.21 -5.20
N ALA A 47 -10.06 6.04 -4.56
CA ALA A 47 -9.67 6.78 -3.36
C ALA A 47 -9.60 8.32 -3.54
N THR A 48 -9.56 8.81 -4.79
CA THR A 48 -9.63 10.27 -5.05
C THR A 48 -11.02 10.86 -4.87
N HIS A 49 -12.07 10.04 -4.93
CA HIS A 49 -13.47 10.42 -4.75
C HIS A 49 -14.09 9.80 -3.48
N ASP A 50 -13.42 8.84 -2.87
CA ASP A 50 -13.84 8.14 -1.66
C ASP A 50 -12.83 8.41 -0.53
N GLU A 51 -13.17 9.38 0.32
CA GLU A 51 -12.31 9.77 1.44
C GLU A 51 -12.17 8.69 2.51
N GLU A 52 -13.18 7.83 2.67
CA GLU A 52 -13.14 6.73 3.63
C GLU A 52 -12.16 5.67 3.16
N LEU A 53 -12.23 5.27 1.90
CA LEU A 53 -11.27 4.36 1.29
C LEU A 53 -9.84 4.90 1.39
N ARG A 54 -9.62 6.17 1.05
CA ARG A 54 -8.29 6.81 1.17
C ARG A 54 -7.77 6.74 2.60
N ARG A 55 -8.62 7.01 3.59
CA ARG A 55 -8.25 6.96 5.01
C ARG A 55 -7.90 5.54 5.46
N ILE A 56 -8.67 4.54 5.05
CA ILE A 56 -8.41 3.13 5.35
C ILE A 56 -7.07 2.68 4.76
N LEU A 57 -6.81 3.02 3.49
CA LEU A 57 -5.56 2.67 2.83
C LEU A 57 -4.36 3.32 3.54
N ASN A 58 -4.41 4.62 3.83
CA ASN A 58 -3.31 5.32 4.50
C ASN A 58 -3.11 4.88 5.97
N ALA A 59 -4.14 4.30 6.60
CA ALA A 59 -4.05 3.72 7.94
C ALA A 59 -3.56 2.26 7.95
N SER A 60 -3.43 1.62 6.78
CA SER A 60 -2.94 0.25 6.68
C SER A 60 -1.46 0.17 7.08
N ALA A 61 -1.09 -0.94 7.73
CA ALA A 61 0.30 -1.15 8.14
C ALA A 61 1.23 -1.36 6.94
N LEU A 62 0.69 -1.92 5.85
CA LEU A 62 1.38 -2.16 4.59
C LEU A 62 0.40 -2.00 3.43
N VAL A 63 0.75 -1.16 2.46
CA VAL A 63 0.04 -0.96 1.19
C VAL A 63 0.94 -1.44 0.07
N VAL A 64 0.74 -2.68 -0.37
CA VAL A 64 1.53 -3.33 -1.42
C VAL A 64 1.08 -2.83 -2.79
N PRO A 65 2.00 -2.42 -3.69
CA PRO A 65 1.64 -2.07 -5.05
C PRO A 65 1.14 -3.30 -5.81
N ASP A 66 -0.08 -3.23 -6.35
CA ASP A 66 -0.68 -4.31 -7.14
C ASP A 66 -0.81 -3.92 -8.62
N GLY A 67 -0.14 -4.69 -9.47
CA GLY A 67 -0.20 -4.53 -10.92
C GLY A 67 0.69 -3.42 -11.50
N ALA A 68 0.84 -3.48 -12.83
CA ALA A 68 1.73 -2.58 -13.56
C ALA A 68 1.32 -1.11 -13.49
N GLY A 69 0.03 -0.82 -13.41
CA GLY A 69 -0.49 0.55 -13.33
C GLY A 69 -0.01 1.28 -12.07
N THR A 70 -0.07 0.62 -10.91
CA THR A 70 0.43 1.19 -9.64
C THR A 70 1.94 1.41 -9.68
N VAL A 71 2.70 0.44 -10.19
CA VAL A 71 4.16 0.55 -10.32
C VAL A 71 4.55 1.67 -11.29
N TRP A 72 3.81 1.81 -12.40
CA TRP A 72 4.04 2.91 -13.35
C TRP A 72 3.77 4.27 -12.70
N ALA A 73 2.64 4.41 -11.99
CA ALA A 73 2.26 5.62 -11.29
C ALA A 73 3.31 6.02 -10.24
N ALA A 74 3.80 5.07 -9.44
CA ALA A 74 4.84 5.31 -8.43
C ALA A 74 6.16 5.89 -8.99
N ARG A 75 6.40 5.75 -10.30
CA ARG A 75 7.63 6.23 -10.95
C ARG A 75 7.44 7.56 -11.70
N HIS A 76 6.20 7.98 -11.95
CA HIS A 76 5.90 9.06 -12.91
C HIS A 76 4.89 10.10 -12.41
N LEU A 77 4.15 9.83 -11.33
CA LEU A 77 3.28 10.78 -10.65
C LEU A 77 3.96 11.28 -9.36
#